data_AF-A0A9E2RHH6-F1
#
_entry.id   AF-A0A9E2RHH6-F1
#
_cell.length_a   1.000
_cell.length_b   1.000
_cell.length_c   1.000
_cell.angle_alpha   90.00
_cell.angle_beta   90.00
_cell.angle_gamma   90.00
#
_symmetry.space_group_name_H-M   'P 1'
#
loop_
_entity.id
_entity.type
_entity.pdbx_description
1 polymer ?
#
loop_
_entity_poly.entity_id
_entity_poly.type
_entity_poly.pdbx_seq_one_letter_code
_entity_poly.pdbx_strand_id
1 'polypeptide(L)'
;LYLLGGVTGAVLWGWLGATSYLQMLGVGLLMGFAGASFAVALPVASRAYPPAHQGLALGIAASANSGTVLAMFFAPRVSQLVGWHGVFGLMAVPLAITAILFWLFVQSDAGQSRTERHRLWWKDLAEMLRRPSAYWLCTLYAVTFGGFVGLCSTLPIFLHDQYGLDVVEAGSVTALCGLLGSLIRPLGGFVADRLGGIVVLGPVFAAIAGLMAGLGQLPPFGWALPILIGTITVMGFGNGVVFQVVSERFPKRIGIASGVIGAAGGFGGFLLPLWLGALKDLSGTFRPGLWLFAALSLASAVSVALALRRTGGGGDPDR
;
A
#
# COMPACT_ATOMS: atom_id res chain seq x y z
N LEU A 1 -7.14 20.60 -4.16
CA LEU A 1 -8.51 20.83 -4.69
C LEU A 1 -8.79 20.05 -5.98
N TYR A 2 -8.04 20.21 -7.08
CA TYR A 2 -8.29 19.42 -8.31
C TYR A 2 -8.33 17.90 -8.11
N LEU A 3 -7.40 17.35 -7.34
CA LEU A 3 -7.40 15.91 -7.01
C LEU A 3 -8.68 15.51 -6.26
N LEU A 4 -9.08 16.27 -5.22
CA LEU A 4 -10.31 16.02 -4.47
C LEU A 4 -11.57 16.15 -5.36
N GLY A 5 -11.58 17.10 -6.30
CA GLY A 5 -12.64 17.22 -7.30
C GLY A 5 -12.72 16.00 -8.21
N GLY A 6 -11.57 15.46 -8.65
CA GLY A 6 -11.51 14.22 -9.42
C GLY A 6 -12.07 13.02 -8.66
N VAL A 7 -11.69 12.85 -7.38
CA VAL A 7 -12.26 11.81 -6.51
C VAL A 7 -13.75 12.00 -6.32
N THR A 8 -14.21 13.25 -6.17
CA THR A 8 -15.64 13.56 -6.00
C THR A 8 -16.42 13.19 -7.25
N GLY A 9 -15.89 13.50 -8.43
CA GLY A 9 -16.46 13.08 -9.71
C GLY A 9 -16.54 11.56 -9.83
N ALA A 10 -15.50 10.84 -9.42
CA ALA A 10 -15.50 9.37 -9.41
C ALA A 10 -16.58 8.79 -8.49
N VAL A 11 -16.71 9.34 -7.27
CA VAL A 11 -17.72 8.91 -6.29
C VAL A 11 -19.13 9.19 -6.78
N LEU A 12 -19.37 10.38 -7.34
CA LEU A 12 -20.68 10.73 -7.91
C LEU A 12 -21.03 9.86 -9.12
N TRP A 13 -20.05 9.52 -9.96
CA TRP A 13 -20.27 8.57 -11.07
C TRP A 13 -20.57 7.16 -10.56
N GLY A 14 -19.88 6.69 -9.51
CA GLY A 14 -20.18 5.42 -8.85
C GLY A 14 -21.54 5.39 -8.15
N TRP A 15 -22.08 6.54 -7.74
CA TRP A 15 -23.40 6.63 -7.12
C TRP A 15 -24.53 6.70 -8.15
N LEU A 16 -24.38 7.54 -9.16
CA LEU A 16 -25.42 7.85 -10.15
C LEU A 16 -25.35 6.99 -11.42
N GLY A 17 -24.28 6.23 -11.60
CA GLY A 17 -24.01 5.40 -12.77
C GLY A 17 -23.17 4.17 -12.42
N ALA A 18 -22.23 3.79 -13.28
CA ALA A 18 -21.40 2.58 -13.14
C ALA A 18 -22.19 1.25 -13.28
N THR A 19 -23.20 1.24 -14.13
CA THR A 19 -24.04 0.07 -14.39
C THR A 19 -23.45 -0.91 -15.40
N SER A 20 -22.39 -0.50 -16.11
CA SER A 20 -21.66 -1.37 -17.05
C SER A 20 -20.21 -1.56 -16.61
N TYR A 21 -19.62 -2.69 -17.02
CA TYR A 21 -18.24 -3.03 -16.71
C TYR A 21 -17.26 -1.92 -17.13
N LEU A 22 -17.44 -1.35 -18.31
CA LEU A 22 -16.55 -0.30 -18.83
C LEU A 22 -16.71 1.02 -18.04
N GLN A 23 -17.91 1.34 -17.56
CA GLN A 23 -18.11 2.46 -16.64
C GLN A 23 -17.45 2.19 -15.29
N MET A 24 -17.51 0.97 -14.76
CA MET A 24 -16.82 0.59 -13.52
C MET A 24 -15.30 0.74 -13.65
N LEU A 25 -14.73 0.35 -14.78
CA LEU A 25 -13.31 0.60 -15.09
C LEU A 25 -12.99 2.10 -15.14
N GLY A 26 -13.89 2.91 -15.72
CA GLY A 26 -13.78 4.37 -15.74
C GLY A 26 -13.80 4.99 -14.35
N VAL A 27 -14.71 4.55 -13.47
CA VAL A 27 -14.75 4.96 -12.06
C VAL A 27 -13.47 4.54 -11.36
N GLY A 28 -13.00 3.30 -11.57
CA GLY A 28 -11.74 2.80 -11.02
C GLY A 28 -10.52 3.62 -11.45
N LEU A 29 -10.46 4.00 -12.73
CA LEU A 29 -9.41 4.87 -13.27
C LEU A 29 -9.42 6.24 -12.57
N LEU A 30 -10.60 6.84 -12.39
CA LEU A 30 -10.71 8.13 -11.70
C LEU A 30 -10.43 8.02 -10.20
N MET A 31 -10.77 6.90 -9.56
CA MET A 31 -10.39 6.61 -8.17
C MET A 31 -8.88 6.51 -7.98
N GLY A 32 -8.11 6.22 -9.05
CA GLY A 32 -6.66 6.32 -9.03
C GLY A 32 -6.13 7.71 -8.62
N PHE A 33 -6.87 8.79 -8.92
CA PHE A 33 -6.53 10.15 -8.46
C PHE A 33 -6.63 10.31 -6.93
N ALA A 34 -7.42 9.48 -6.25
CA ALA A 34 -7.45 9.44 -4.79
C ALA A 34 -6.08 9.02 -4.22
N GLY A 35 -5.43 8.04 -4.85
CA GLY A 35 -4.07 7.61 -4.47
C GLY A 35 -3.03 8.73 -4.64
N ALA A 36 -3.15 9.53 -5.71
CA ALA A 36 -2.27 10.68 -5.93
C ALA A 36 -2.42 11.76 -4.83
N SER A 37 -3.60 11.88 -4.22
CA SER A 37 -3.85 12.86 -3.15
C SER A 37 -2.99 12.61 -1.90
N PHE A 38 -2.74 11.34 -1.57
CA PHE A 38 -1.88 10.95 -0.45
C PHE A 38 -0.43 11.41 -0.67
N ALA A 39 0.10 11.20 -1.89
CA ALA A 39 1.46 11.62 -2.25
C ALA A 39 1.65 13.15 -2.16
N VAL A 40 0.60 13.93 -2.43
CA VAL A 40 0.62 15.40 -2.32
C VAL A 40 0.41 15.86 -0.88
N ALA A 41 -0.37 15.13 -0.07
CA ALA A 41 -0.68 15.52 1.30
C ALA A 41 0.56 15.54 2.21
N LEU A 42 1.49 14.59 2.06
CA LEU A 42 2.69 14.50 2.90
C LEU A 42 3.60 15.75 2.80
N PRO A 43 3.99 16.21 1.59
CA PRO A 43 4.78 17.44 1.45
C PRO A 43 4.05 18.68 1.97
N VAL A 44 2.73 18.80 1.72
CA VAL A 44 1.92 19.92 2.21
C VAL A 44 1.89 19.94 3.74
N ALA A 45 1.67 18.80 4.37
CA ALA A 45 1.70 18.68 5.83
C ALA A 45 3.10 18.98 6.40
N SER A 46 4.16 18.43 5.82
CA SER A 46 5.53 18.66 6.30
C SER A 46 5.92 20.14 6.27
N ARG A 47 5.49 20.88 5.23
CA ARG A 47 5.77 22.32 5.07
C ARG A 47 4.95 23.20 6.01
N ALA A 48 3.74 22.77 6.37
CA ALA A 48 2.83 23.55 7.20
C ALA A 48 3.23 23.59 8.69
N TYR A 49 4.11 22.69 9.15
CA TYR A 49 4.51 22.58 10.55
C TYR A 49 6.01 22.80 10.76
N PRO A 50 6.42 23.44 11.88
CA PRO A 50 7.83 23.61 12.23
C PRO A 50 8.50 22.26 12.56
N PRO A 51 9.84 22.13 12.43
CA PRO A 51 10.57 20.87 12.58
C PRO A 51 10.25 20.07 13.86
N ALA A 52 9.99 20.77 14.97
CA ALA A 52 9.66 20.15 16.25
C ALA A 52 8.33 19.34 16.24
N HIS A 53 7.37 19.70 15.37
CA HIS A 53 6.06 19.05 15.27
C HIS A 53 5.86 18.27 13.96
N GLN A 54 6.83 18.33 13.04
CA GLN A 54 6.76 17.68 11.74
C GLN A 54 6.54 16.16 11.88
N GLY A 55 7.25 15.50 12.79
CA GLY A 55 7.09 14.06 13.00
C GLY A 55 5.66 13.65 13.37
N LEU A 56 4.99 14.40 14.25
CA LEU A 56 3.60 14.14 14.62
C LEU A 56 2.65 14.40 13.44
N ALA A 57 2.82 15.52 12.74
CA ALA A 57 2.00 15.87 11.59
C ALA A 57 2.13 14.87 10.43
N LEU A 58 3.36 14.46 10.12
CA LEU A 58 3.65 13.41 9.14
C LEU A 58 3.13 12.04 9.59
N GLY A 59 3.21 11.72 10.89
CA GLY A 59 2.63 10.49 11.44
C GLY A 59 1.12 10.43 11.29
N ILE A 60 0.41 11.52 11.61
CA ILE A 60 -1.04 11.63 11.39
C ILE A 60 -1.36 11.53 9.90
N ALA A 61 -0.63 12.24 9.03
CA ALA A 61 -0.84 12.16 7.59
C ALA A 61 -0.58 10.75 7.03
N ALA A 62 0.45 10.06 7.50
CA ALA A 62 0.79 8.69 7.10
C ALA A 62 -0.25 7.65 7.57
N SER A 63 -1.04 7.99 8.60
CA SER A 63 -2.15 7.15 9.07
C SER A 63 -3.35 7.11 8.12
N ALA A 64 -3.32 7.81 6.97
CA ALA A 64 -4.41 7.82 5.98
C ALA A 64 -4.86 6.42 5.51
N ASN A 65 -3.97 5.41 5.58
CA ASN A 65 -4.34 4.02 5.29
C ASN A 65 -5.44 3.46 6.23
N SER A 66 -5.68 4.10 7.38
CA SER A 66 -6.80 3.81 8.28
C SER A 66 -8.17 4.07 7.64
N GLY A 67 -8.26 4.94 6.62
CA GLY A 67 -9.49 5.14 5.86
C GLY A 67 -9.96 3.84 5.18
N THR A 68 -9.03 3.01 4.72
CA THR A 68 -9.32 1.69 4.14
C THR A 68 -9.94 0.75 5.17
N VAL A 69 -9.46 0.78 6.42
CA VAL A 69 -10.01 0.00 7.53
C VAL A 69 -11.47 0.39 7.79
N LEU A 70 -11.75 1.69 7.85
CA LEU A 70 -13.11 2.20 8.02
C LEU A 70 -14.00 1.81 6.83
N ALA A 71 -13.50 1.93 5.59
CA ALA A 71 -14.24 1.53 4.41
C ALA A 71 -14.57 0.02 4.42
N MET A 72 -13.59 -0.84 4.70
CA MET A 72 -13.80 -2.30 4.78
C MET A 72 -14.76 -2.70 5.90
N PHE A 73 -14.79 -1.94 7.00
CA PHE A 73 -15.70 -2.19 8.11
C PHE A 73 -17.12 -1.69 7.82
N PHE A 74 -17.29 -0.44 7.37
CA PHE A 74 -18.61 0.18 7.20
C PHE A 74 -19.26 -0.15 5.85
N ALA A 75 -18.51 -0.25 4.75
CA ALA A 75 -19.09 -0.37 3.41
C ALA A 75 -19.98 -1.61 3.24
N PRO A 76 -19.59 -2.83 3.67
CA PRO A 76 -20.47 -4.00 3.55
C PRO A 76 -21.78 -3.82 4.33
N ARG A 77 -21.69 -3.32 5.58
CA ARG A 77 -22.87 -3.09 6.45
C ARG A 77 -23.84 -2.08 5.86
N VAL A 78 -23.30 -0.97 5.35
CA VAL A 78 -24.10 0.09 4.73
C VAL A 78 -24.71 -0.38 3.41
N SER A 79 -23.98 -1.19 2.63
CA SER A 79 -24.47 -1.73 1.35
C SER A 79 -25.71 -2.60 1.49
N GLN A 80 -25.92 -3.24 2.65
CA GLN A 80 -27.13 -4.02 2.93
C GLN A 80 -28.39 -3.13 3.06
N LEU A 81 -28.23 -1.86 3.41
CA LEU A 81 -29.34 -0.91 3.61
C LEU A 81 -29.62 -0.05 2.38
N VAL A 82 -28.56 0.44 1.71
CA VAL A 82 -28.68 1.42 0.62
C VAL A 82 -28.15 0.91 -0.73
N GLY A 83 -27.77 -0.36 -0.81
CA GLY A 83 -27.09 -0.94 -1.97
C GLY A 83 -25.66 -0.43 -2.14
N TRP A 84 -24.89 -1.07 -3.01
CA TRP A 84 -23.47 -0.73 -3.22
C TRP A 84 -23.29 0.64 -3.89
N HIS A 85 -24.18 1.05 -4.80
CA HIS A 85 -24.19 2.41 -5.36
C HIS A 85 -24.43 3.47 -4.28
N GLY A 86 -25.32 3.19 -3.30
CA GLY A 86 -25.60 4.09 -2.18
C GLY A 86 -24.39 4.30 -1.26
N VAL A 87 -23.50 3.31 -1.16
CA VAL A 87 -22.22 3.47 -0.44
C VAL A 87 -21.37 4.57 -1.07
N PHE A 88 -21.29 4.65 -2.40
CA PHE A 88 -20.60 5.76 -3.08
C PHE A 88 -21.25 7.10 -2.71
N GLY A 89 -22.58 7.21 -2.77
CA GLY A 89 -23.29 8.43 -2.38
C GLY A 89 -22.95 8.88 -0.95
N LEU A 90 -22.91 7.95 0.00
CA LEU A 90 -22.53 8.25 1.38
C LEU A 90 -21.05 8.64 1.54
N MET A 91 -20.14 8.06 0.75
CA MET A 91 -18.72 8.43 0.74
C MET A 91 -18.47 9.84 0.19
N ALA A 92 -19.42 10.43 -0.54
CA ALA A 92 -19.34 11.82 -0.96
C ALA A 92 -19.36 12.79 0.24
N VAL A 93 -20.00 12.41 1.36
CA VAL A 93 -20.10 13.25 2.57
C VAL A 93 -18.73 13.49 3.22
N PRO A 94 -17.96 12.48 3.67
CA PRO A 94 -16.65 12.70 4.26
C PRO A 94 -15.66 13.34 3.26
N LEU A 95 -15.81 13.05 1.97
CA LEU A 95 -15.00 13.68 0.93
C LEU A 95 -15.29 15.18 0.77
N ALA A 96 -16.57 15.57 0.77
CA ALA A 96 -16.99 16.97 0.74
C ALA A 96 -16.52 17.72 1.98
N ILE A 97 -16.67 17.12 3.17
CA ILE A 97 -16.14 17.67 4.42
C ILE A 97 -14.63 17.90 4.29
N THR A 98 -13.88 16.91 3.81
CA THR A 98 -12.43 17.03 3.61
C THR A 98 -12.08 18.15 2.63
N ALA A 99 -12.83 18.28 1.53
CA ALA A 99 -12.63 19.34 0.54
C ALA A 99 -12.92 20.73 1.10
N ILE A 100 -14.00 20.89 1.88
CA ILE A 100 -14.36 22.14 2.56
C ILE A 100 -13.29 22.51 3.59
N LEU A 101 -12.89 21.57 4.45
CA LEU A 101 -11.84 21.80 5.44
C LEU A 101 -10.52 22.17 4.77
N PHE A 102 -10.14 21.48 3.70
CA PHE A 102 -8.94 21.82 2.94
C PHE A 102 -9.02 23.23 2.35
N TRP A 103 -10.17 23.62 1.79
CA TRP A 103 -10.37 24.95 1.21
C TRP A 103 -10.35 26.06 2.27
N LEU A 104 -10.91 25.82 3.46
CA LEU A 104 -10.96 26.81 4.55
C LEU A 104 -9.62 26.96 5.29
N PHE A 105 -8.91 25.86 5.53
CA PHE A 105 -7.75 25.85 6.44
C PHE A 105 -6.39 25.81 5.73
N VAL A 106 -6.30 25.28 4.51
CA VAL A 106 -5.02 25.20 3.79
C VAL A 106 -4.86 26.44 2.92
N GLN A 107 -4.00 27.36 3.37
CA GLN A 107 -3.70 28.59 2.64
C GLN A 107 -2.98 28.29 1.32
N SER A 108 -3.32 29.06 0.28
CA SER A 108 -2.66 28.94 -1.03
C SER A 108 -1.30 29.63 -0.98
N ASP A 109 -0.22 28.87 -1.22
CA ASP A 109 1.14 29.39 -1.38
C ASP A 109 1.31 30.13 -2.72
N ALA A 110 0.59 31.24 -2.91
CA ALA A 110 0.65 32.05 -4.12
C ALA A 110 2.03 32.70 -4.35
N GLY A 111 2.82 32.89 -3.28
CA GLY A 111 4.11 33.59 -3.33
C GLY A 111 5.32 32.74 -3.75
N GLN A 112 5.26 31.40 -3.65
CA GLN A 112 6.47 30.56 -3.81
C GLN A 112 6.43 29.59 -5.00
N SER A 113 5.30 29.47 -5.71
CA SER A 113 5.19 28.66 -6.94
C SER A 113 6.14 29.11 -8.05
N ARG A 114 6.70 30.33 -7.95
CA ARG A 114 7.69 30.88 -8.89
C ARG A 114 9.14 30.57 -8.54
N THR A 115 9.49 30.36 -7.27
CA THR A 115 10.88 30.33 -6.81
C THR A 115 11.47 28.92 -6.80
N GLU A 116 10.64 27.88 -6.56
CA GLU A 116 11.03 26.47 -6.65
C GLU A 116 10.42 25.78 -7.87
N ARG A 117 10.54 26.39 -9.05
CA ARG A 117 10.52 25.63 -10.30
C ARG A 117 11.81 24.81 -10.34
N HIS A 118 11.89 23.81 -9.45
CA HIS A 118 13.07 23.02 -9.15
C HIS A 118 13.62 22.56 -10.48
N ARG A 119 14.81 23.07 -10.78
CA ARG A 119 15.48 22.94 -12.06
C ARG A 119 15.76 21.45 -12.25
N LEU A 120 14.81 20.76 -12.90
CA LEU A 120 14.87 19.41 -13.46
C LEU A 120 14.50 18.21 -12.55
N TRP A 121 13.32 18.22 -11.91
CA TRP A 121 12.76 17.01 -11.26
C TRP A 121 12.78 15.75 -12.16
N TRP A 122 12.59 15.93 -13.47
CA TRP A 122 12.73 14.87 -14.47
C TRP A 122 14.15 14.30 -14.58
N LYS A 123 15.20 15.12 -14.39
CA LYS A 123 16.58 14.62 -14.37
C LYS A 123 16.87 13.83 -13.10
N ASP A 124 16.33 14.29 -11.97
CA ASP A 124 16.46 13.58 -10.70
C ASP A 124 15.75 12.22 -10.73
N LEU A 125 14.56 12.17 -11.34
CA LEU A 125 13.84 10.94 -11.64
C LEU A 125 14.63 10.05 -12.60
N ALA A 126 15.15 10.59 -13.70
CA ALA A 126 15.93 9.83 -14.68
C ALA A 126 17.23 9.26 -14.08
N GLU A 127 17.91 10.01 -13.20
CA GLU A 127 19.09 9.52 -12.49
C GLU A 127 18.73 8.37 -11.55
N MET A 128 17.59 8.45 -10.87
CA MET A 128 17.16 7.39 -9.98
C MET A 128 16.72 6.13 -10.74
N LEU A 129 16.01 6.29 -11.85
CA LEU A 129 15.67 5.20 -12.78
C LEU A 129 16.89 4.60 -13.48
N ARG A 130 18.08 5.18 -13.35
CA ARG A 130 19.34 4.57 -13.81
C ARG A 130 20.02 3.72 -12.74
N ARG A 131 19.61 3.82 -11.47
CA ARG A 131 20.25 3.10 -10.36
C ARG A 131 19.63 1.71 -10.19
N PRO A 132 20.42 0.62 -10.28
CA PRO A 132 19.92 -0.74 -10.07
C PRO A 132 19.29 -0.95 -8.69
N SER A 133 19.83 -0.28 -7.66
CA SER A 133 19.32 -0.34 -6.29
C SER A 133 17.89 0.20 -6.17
N ALA A 134 17.47 1.15 -7.02
CA ALA A 134 16.10 1.66 -7.04
C ALA A 134 15.11 0.58 -7.49
N TYR A 135 15.42 -0.14 -8.59
CA TYR A 135 14.57 -1.24 -9.08
C TYR A 135 14.50 -2.39 -8.10
N TRP A 136 15.64 -2.73 -7.46
CA TRP A 136 15.65 -3.77 -6.45
C TRP A 136 14.72 -3.43 -5.28
N LEU A 137 14.79 -2.21 -4.74
CA LEU A 137 13.86 -1.76 -3.70
C LEU A 137 12.42 -1.65 -4.18
N CYS A 138 12.19 -1.27 -5.43
CA CYS A 138 10.86 -1.31 -6.05
C CYS A 138 10.27 -2.72 -6.01
N THR A 139 11.07 -3.74 -6.37
CA THR A 139 10.63 -5.15 -6.32
C THR A 139 10.33 -5.58 -4.90
N LEU A 140 11.21 -5.28 -3.94
CA LEU A 140 10.99 -5.62 -2.53
C LEU A 140 9.71 -4.97 -1.98
N TYR A 141 9.50 -3.69 -2.30
CA TYR A 141 8.32 -2.95 -1.86
C TYR A 141 7.04 -3.38 -2.58
N ALA A 142 7.13 -3.80 -3.85
CA ALA A 142 6.01 -4.41 -4.57
C ALA A 142 5.54 -5.71 -3.89
N VAL A 143 6.46 -6.49 -3.32
CA VAL A 143 6.12 -7.71 -2.58
C VAL A 143 5.57 -7.40 -1.19
N THR A 144 6.16 -6.47 -0.42
CA THR A 144 5.65 -6.15 0.93
C THR A 144 4.38 -5.28 0.88
N PHE A 145 4.45 -4.09 0.29
CA PHE A 145 3.34 -3.14 0.28
C PHE A 145 2.31 -3.52 -0.77
N GLY A 146 2.76 -3.91 -1.96
CA GLY A 146 1.86 -4.42 -2.99
C GLY A 146 1.19 -5.72 -2.55
N GLY A 147 1.94 -6.67 -1.99
CA GLY A 147 1.35 -7.86 -1.36
C GLY A 147 0.33 -7.53 -0.28
N PHE A 148 0.63 -6.58 0.61
CA PHE A 148 -0.29 -6.11 1.65
C PHE A 148 -1.59 -5.54 1.07
N VAL A 149 -1.48 -4.58 0.13
CA VAL A 149 -2.64 -3.92 -0.49
C VAL A 149 -3.46 -4.92 -1.30
N GLY A 150 -2.78 -5.70 -2.13
CA GLY A 150 -3.41 -6.70 -2.98
C GLY A 150 -4.15 -7.74 -2.14
N LEU A 151 -3.50 -8.29 -1.12
CA LEU A 151 -4.10 -9.32 -0.28
C LEU A 151 -5.30 -8.74 0.46
N CYS A 152 -5.18 -7.58 1.10
CA CYS A 152 -6.31 -6.92 1.77
C CYS A 152 -7.48 -6.61 0.81
N SER A 153 -7.20 -6.32 -0.46
CA SER A 153 -8.27 -6.06 -1.45
C SER A 153 -9.04 -7.32 -1.85
N THR A 154 -8.38 -8.48 -1.94
CA THR A 154 -9.02 -9.76 -2.27
C THR A 154 -9.47 -10.56 -1.06
N LEU A 155 -9.02 -10.20 0.13
CA LEU A 155 -9.24 -10.97 1.34
C LEU A 155 -10.73 -11.20 1.66
N PRO A 156 -11.64 -10.21 1.51
CA PRO A 156 -13.06 -10.45 1.74
C PRO A 156 -13.62 -11.53 0.81
N ILE A 157 -13.23 -11.48 -0.47
CA ILE A 157 -13.65 -12.46 -1.49
C ILE A 157 -13.06 -13.83 -1.17
N PHE A 158 -11.77 -13.89 -0.80
CA PHE A 158 -11.12 -15.13 -0.40
C PHE A 158 -11.81 -15.78 0.81
N LEU A 159 -12.10 -15.00 1.86
CA LEU A 159 -12.74 -15.51 3.07
C LEU A 159 -14.19 -15.97 2.82
N HIS A 160 -14.94 -15.22 2.02
CA HIS A 160 -16.29 -15.60 1.63
C HIS A 160 -16.29 -16.87 0.76
N ASP A 161 -15.52 -16.89 -0.32
CA ASP A 161 -15.58 -17.99 -1.30
C ASP A 161 -14.90 -19.27 -0.81
N GLN A 162 -13.81 -19.17 -0.05
CA GLN A 162 -13.04 -20.33 0.40
C GLN A 162 -13.55 -20.90 1.74
N TYR A 163 -14.03 -20.03 2.63
CA TYR A 163 -14.38 -20.39 4.01
C TYR A 163 -15.86 -20.13 4.36
N GLY A 164 -16.66 -19.55 3.46
CA GLY A 164 -18.09 -19.36 3.65
C GLY A 164 -18.46 -18.27 4.67
N LEU A 165 -17.52 -17.37 5.01
CA LEU A 165 -17.82 -16.25 5.90
C LEU A 165 -18.82 -15.31 5.25
N ASP A 166 -19.75 -14.77 6.04
CA ASP A 166 -20.62 -13.69 5.56
C ASP A 166 -19.79 -12.47 5.13
N VAL A 167 -20.30 -11.69 4.18
CA VAL A 167 -19.60 -10.51 3.62
C VAL A 167 -19.24 -9.49 4.71
N VAL A 168 -20.07 -9.36 5.76
CA VAL A 168 -19.80 -8.46 6.89
C VAL A 168 -18.68 -9.00 7.78
N GLU A 169 -18.66 -10.30 8.06
CA GLU A 169 -17.61 -10.95 8.84
C GLU A 169 -16.27 -10.89 8.10
N ALA A 170 -16.27 -11.27 6.81
CA ALA A 170 -15.10 -11.22 5.94
C ALA A 170 -14.53 -9.80 5.83
N GLY A 171 -15.39 -8.78 5.70
CA GLY A 171 -14.99 -7.37 5.72
C GLY A 171 -14.40 -6.94 7.07
N SER A 172 -14.96 -7.41 8.18
CA SER A 172 -14.48 -7.09 9.54
C SER A 172 -13.11 -7.70 9.84
N VAL A 173 -12.91 -8.97 9.46
CA VAL A 173 -11.61 -9.65 9.56
C VAL A 173 -10.57 -8.92 8.71
N THR A 174 -10.94 -8.55 7.47
CA THR A 174 -10.04 -7.82 6.57
C THR A 174 -9.66 -6.45 7.14
N ALA A 175 -10.62 -5.71 7.71
CA ALA A 175 -10.38 -4.43 8.36
C ALA A 175 -9.39 -4.58 9.54
N LEU A 176 -9.57 -5.60 10.39
CA LEU A 176 -8.66 -5.88 11.50
C LEU A 176 -7.25 -6.21 11.01
N CYS A 177 -7.13 -7.08 10.01
CA CYS A 177 -5.84 -7.41 9.41
C CYS A 177 -5.14 -6.16 8.84
N GLY A 178 -5.86 -5.34 8.06
CA GLY A 178 -5.34 -4.12 7.48
C GLY A 178 -4.88 -3.10 8.53
N LEU A 179 -5.61 -3.00 9.65
CA LEU A 179 -5.24 -2.16 10.79
C LEU A 179 -3.94 -2.64 11.44
N LEU A 180 -3.86 -3.93 11.77
CA LEU A 180 -2.67 -4.53 12.40
C LEU A 180 -1.42 -4.36 11.53
N GLY A 181 -1.52 -4.67 10.23
CA GLY A 181 -0.41 -4.48 9.29
C GLY A 181 -0.04 -3.02 9.04
N SER A 182 -0.93 -2.07 9.34
CA SER A 182 -0.60 -0.64 9.26
C SER A 182 0.09 -0.13 10.53
N LEU A 183 -0.41 -0.53 11.70
CA LEU A 183 0.13 -0.08 13.00
C LEU A 183 1.51 -0.63 13.31
N ILE A 184 1.88 -1.78 12.73
CA ILE A 184 3.18 -2.42 12.97
C ILE A 184 4.35 -1.78 12.19
N ARG A 185 4.08 -0.90 11.21
CA ARG A 185 5.11 -0.29 10.35
C ARG A 185 6.20 0.48 11.12
N PRO A 186 5.87 1.34 12.11
CA PRO A 186 6.89 2.04 12.88
C PRO A 186 7.82 1.10 13.64
N LEU A 187 7.29 -0.03 14.14
CA LEU A 187 8.11 -1.06 14.78
C LEU A 187 9.11 -1.67 13.80
N GLY A 188 8.70 -1.90 12.55
CA GLY A 188 9.60 -2.35 11.48
C GLY A 188 10.76 -1.40 11.25
N GLY A 189 10.47 -0.10 11.10
CA GLY A 189 11.52 0.93 10.95
C GLY A 189 12.46 0.98 12.16
N PHE A 190 11.91 0.96 13.38
CA PHE A 190 12.69 0.98 14.62
C PHE A 190 13.64 -0.21 14.76
N VAL A 191 13.20 -1.42 14.40
CA VAL A 191 14.06 -2.61 14.43
C VAL A 191 15.13 -2.53 13.34
N ALA A 192 14.79 -2.01 12.16
CA ALA A 192 15.72 -1.79 11.07
C ALA A 192 16.83 -0.79 11.43
N ASP A 193 16.50 0.29 12.15
CA ASP A 193 17.47 1.27 12.63
C ASP A 193 18.50 0.68 13.61
N ARG A 194 18.14 -0.38 14.34
CA ARG A 194 19.03 -1.02 15.33
C ARG A 194 19.84 -2.17 14.77
N LEU A 195 19.25 -2.98 13.88
CA LEU A 195 19.85 -4.22 13.38
C LEU A 195 20.38 -4.10 11.95
N GLY A 196 20.08 -3.00 11.26
CA GLY A 196 20.34 -2.78 9.85
C GLY A 196 19.20 -3.32 8.97
N GLY A 197 18.62 -2.46 8.13
CA GLY A 197 17.41 -2.81 7.37
C GLY A 197 17.57 -4.01 6.43
N ILE A 198 18.71 -4.17 5.75
CA ILE A 198 18.95 -5.31 4.85
C ILE A 198 18.99 -6.64 5.63
N VAL A 199 19.56 -6.64 6.85
CA VAL A 199 19.63 -7.84 7.71
C VAL A 199 18.23 -8.27 8.12
N VAL A 200 17.37 -7.30 8.44
CA VAL A 200 15.98 -7.55 8.85
C VAL A 200 15.09 -7.99 7.68
N LEU A 201 15.32 -7.49 6.46
CA LEU A 201 14.51 -7.84 5.28
C LEU A 201 14.59 -9.33 4.92
N GLY A 202 15.74 -10.00 5.12
CA GLY A 202 15.91 -11.41 4.77
C GLY A 202 14.90 -12.32 5.49
N PRO A 203 14.88 -12.32 6.84
CA PRO A 203 13.88 -13.02 7.64
C PRO A 203 12.44 -12.62 7.32
N VAL A 204 12.18 -11.33 7.06
CA VAL A 204 10.84 -10.84 6.71
C VAL A 204 10.32 -11.52 5.44
N PHE A 205 11.08 -11.52 4.35
CA PHE A 205 10.65 -12.17 3.10
C PHE A 205 10.56 -13.69 3.22
N ALA A 206 11.46 -14.32 3.99
CA ALA A 206 11.38 -15.75 4.26
C ALA A 206 10.10 -16.11 5.04
N ALA A 207 9.73 -15.30 6.03
CA ALA A 207 8.49 -15.47 6.78
C ALA A 207 7.26 -15.27 5.89
N ILE A 208 7.22 -14.25 5.04
CA ILE A 208 6.12 -14.06 4.06
C ILE A 208 6.00 -15.27 3.14
N ALA A 209 7.12 -15.78 2.61
CA ALA A 209 7.13 -16.96 1.75
C ALA A 209 6.56 -18.20 2.46
N GLY A 210 7.02 -18.48 3.69
CA GLY A 210 6.55 -19.62 4.48
C GLY A 210 5.07 -19.52 4.83
N LEU A 211 4.61 -18.35 5.28
CA LEU A 211 3.20 -18.13 5.64
C LEU A 211 2.28 -18.23 4.42
N MET A 212 2.67 -17.68 3.28
CA MET A 212 1.90 -17.77 2.04
C MET A 212 1.90 -19.19 1.47
N ALA A 213 3.00 -19.93 1.58
CA ALA A 213 3.04 -21.35 1.23
C ALA A 213 2.11 -22.18 2.12
N GLY A 214 2.09 -21.90 3.43
CA GLY A 214 1.18 -22.51 4.39
C GLY A 214 -0.29 -22.18 4.10
N LEU A 215 -0.60 -20.91 3.80
CA LEU A 215 -1.94 -20.50 3.40
C LEU A 215 -2.38 -21.17 2.09
N GLY A 216 -1.45 -21.36 1.15
CA GLY A 216 -1.67 -22.07 -0.11
C GLY A 216 -2.04 -23.55 0.04
N GLN A 217 -1.85 -24.14 1.22
CA GLN A 217 -2.41 -25.47 1.52
C GLN A 217 -3.93 -25.44 1.72
N LEU A 218 -4.50 -24.23 1.91
CA LEU A 218 -5.89 -23.98 2.30
C LEU A 218 -6.24 -24.72 3.59
N PRO A 219 -5.53 -24.45 4.70
CA PRO A 219 -5.82 -25.10 5.97
C PRO A 219 -7.21 -24.68 6.48
N PRO A 220 -7.78 -25.41 7.46
CA PRO A 220 -9.04 -25.02 8.09
C PRO A 220 -9.01 -23.59 8.63
N PHE A 221 -10.16 -22.93 8.69
CA PHE A 221 -10.26 -21.50 9.01
C PHE A 221 -9.52 -21.10 10.31
N GLY A 222 -9.58 -21.94 11.35
CA GLY A 222 -8.87 -21.70 12.62
C GLY A 222 -7.35 -21.56 12.50
N TRP A 223 -6.74 -22.18 11.47
CA TRP A 223 -5.33 -22.02 11.13
C TRP A 223 -5.10 -20.97 10.04
N ALA A 224 -6.03 -20.83 9.09
CA ALA A 224 -5.92 -19.85 8.02
C ALA A 224 -5.92 -18.42 8.56
N LEU A 225 -6.76 -18.11 9.54
CA LEU A 225 -6.88 -16.78 10.14
C LEU A 225 -5.56 -16.29 10.79
N PRO A 226 -4.91 -17.04 11.71
CA PRO A 226 -3.63 -16.60 12.27
C PRO A 226 -2.52 -16.52 11.22
N ILE A 227 -2.51 -17.40 10.20
CA ILE A 227 -1.56 -17.30 9.08
C ILE A 227 -1.78 -15.99 8.30
N LEU A 228 -3.04 -15.62 8.02
CA LEU A 228 -3.39 -14.37 7.34
C LEU A 228 -2.97 -13.14 8.15
N ILE A 229 -3.33 -13.11 9.45
CA ILE A 229 -2.94 -12.02 10.36
C ILE A 229 -1.42 -11.92 10.42
N GLY A 230 -0.73 -13.04 10.58
CA GLY A 230 0.74 -13.11 10.58
C GLY A 230 1.33 -12.58 9.28
N THR A 231 0.80 -13.00 8.13
CA THR A 231 1.27 -12.57 6.80
C THR A 231 1.16 -11.05 6.64
N ILE A 232 -0.01 -10.50 6.93
CA ILE A 232 -0.30 -9.06 6.78
C ILE A 232 0.51 -8.24 7.78
N THR A 233 0.73 -8.76 8.99
CA THR A 233 1.57 -8.12 10.01
C THR A 233 3.04 -8.12 9.58
N VAL A 234 3.57 -9.23 9.08
CA VAL A 234 4.97 -9.33 8.60
C VAL A 234 5.18 -8.44 7.37
N MET A 235 4.23 -8.39 6.43
CA MET A 235 4.27 -7.44 5.31
C MET A 235 4.27 -5.99 5.79
N GLY A 236 3.42 -5.66 6.76
CA GLY A 236 3.36 -4.36 7.41
C GLY A 236 4.70 -3.98 8.04
N PHE A 237 5.29 -4.89 8.80
CA PHE A 237 6.61 -4.71 9.41
C PHE A 237 7.67 -4.48 8.33
N GLY A 238 7.67 -5.30 7.28
CA GLY A 238 8.55 -5.17 6.12
C GLY A 238 8.46 -3.81 5.43
N ASN A 239 7.27 -3.22 5.32
CA ASN A 239 7.10 -1.88 4.75
C ASN A 239 7.88 -0.81 5.52
N GLY A 240 7.89 -0.89 6.85
CA GLY A 240 8.69 0.00 7.70
C GLY A 240 10.18 -0.18 7.45
N VAL A 241 10.63 -1.43 7.37
CA VAL A 241 12.04 -1.78 7.10
C VAL A 241 12.49 -1.29 5.72
N VAL A 242 11.68 -1.47 4.67
CA VAL A 242 12.03 -1.00 3.32
C VAL A 242 12.17 0.51 3.30
N PHE A 243 11.26 1.27 3.90
CA PHE A 243 11.37 2.74 3.94
C PHE A 243 12.60 3.22 4.72
N GLN A 244 12.98 2.50 5.76
CA GLN A 244 14.23 2.73 6.47
C GLN A 244 15.43 2.58 5.52
N VAL A 245 15.52 1.48 4.77
CA VAL A 245 16.58 1.25 3.77
C VAL A 245 16.57 2.32 2.65
N VAL A 246 15.38 2.78 2.24
CA VAL A 246 15.24 3.87 1.26
C VAL A 246 15.84 5.17 1.80
N SER A 247 15.59 5.48 3.06
CA SER A 247 16.13 6.69 3.69
C SER A 247 17.65 6.67 3.80
N GLU A 248 18.25 5.50 4.05
CA GLU A 248 19.71 5.32 4.09
C GLU A 248 20.36 5.39 2.70
N ARG A 249 19.74 4.79 1.67
CA ARG A 249 20.31 4.73 0.31
C ARG A 249 20.10 6.01 -0.50
N PHE A 250 19.06 6.77 -0.21
CA PHE A 250 18.70 7.99 -0.97
C PHE A 250 18.49 9.23 -0.09
N PRO A 251 19.42 9.59 0.81
CA PRO A 251 19.20 10.64 1.82
C PRO A 251 18.96 12.03 1.21
N LYS A 252 19.59 12.32 0.06
CA LYS A 252 19.45 13.60 -0.65
C LYS A 252 18.18 13.70 -1.51
N ARG A 253 17.47 12.59 -1.74
CA ARG A 253 16.37 12.48 -2.71
C ARG A 253 15.20 11.62 -2.21
N ILE A 254 14.98 11.59 -0.89
CA ILE A 254 13.99 10.73 -0.23
C ILE A 254 12.60 10.88 -0.88
N GLY A 255 12.16 12.11 -1.16
CA GLY A 255 10.83 12.35 -1.75
C GLY A 255 10.61 11.66 -3.11
N ILE A 256 11.60 11.71 -4.01
CA ILE A 256 11.52 11.06 -5.33
C ILE A 256 11.63 9.54 -5.17
N ALA A 257 12.55 9.07 -4.32
CA ALA A 257 12.74 7.64 -4.03
C ALA A 257 11.48 7.00 -3.46
N SER A 258 10.91 7.59 -2.42
CA SER A 258 9.63 7.16 -1.84
C SER A 258 8.49 7.20 -2.85
N GLY A 259 8.48 8.17 -3.78
CA GLY A 259 7.48 8.26 -4.84
C GLY A 259 7.54 7.10 -5.85
N VAL A 260 8.71 6.82 -6.41
CA VAL A 260 8.87 5.72 -7.40
C VAL A 260 8.70 4.35 -6.75
N ILE A 261 9.30 4.16 -5.57
CA ILE A 261 9.17 2.90 -4.83
C ILE A 261 7.72 2.70 -4.39
N GLY A 262 7.06 3.76 -3.92
CA GLY A 262 5.64 3.75 -3.60
C GLY A 262 4.76 3.40 -4.80
N ALA A 263 5.06 3.94 -5.98
CA ALA A 263 4.36 3.60 -7.22
C ALA A 263 4.53 2.12 -7.59
N ALA A 264 5.74 1.56 -7.45
CA ALA A 264 5.98 0.12 -7.65
C ALA A 264 5.18 -0.73 -6.64
N GLY A 265 5.09 -0.27 -5.39
CA GLY A 265 4.23 -0.85 -4.37
C GLY A 265 2.76 -0.90 -4.78
N GLY A 266 2.21 0.23 -5.23
CA GLY A 266 0.84 0.31 -5.75
C GLY A 266 0.60 -0.61 -6.95
N PHE A 267 1.56 -0.69 -7.87
CA PHE A 267 1.51 -1.60 -9.01
C PHE A 267 1.50 -3.07 -8.58
N GLY A 268 2.32 -3.45 -7.60
CA GLY A 268 2.29 -4.79 -7.02
C GLY A 268 0.92 -5.15 -6.40
N GLY A 269 0.27 -4.17 -5.75
CA GLY A 269 -1.06 -4.34 -5.17
C GLY A 269 -2.17 -4.54 -6.19
N PHE A 270 -1.98 -4.05 -7.42
CA PHE A 270 -2.88 -4.33 -8.54
C PHE A 270 -2.65 -5.71 -9.17
N LEU A 271 -1.38 -6.16 -9.26
CA LEU A 271 -1.03 -7.44 -9.90
C LEU A 271 -1.48 -8.66 -9.10
N LEU A 272 -1.36 -8.64 -7.78
CA LEU A 272 -1.69 -9.80 -6.94
C LEU A 272 -3.15 -10.24 -7.10
N PRO A 273 -4.17 -9.35 -6.96
CA PRO A 273 -5.57 -9.71 -7.22
C PRO A 273 -5.80 -10.28 -8.61
N LEU A 274 -5.13 -9.70 -9.61
CA LEU A 274 -5.31 -10.06 -11.01
C LEU A 274 -4.88 -11.50 -11.30
N TRP A 275 -3.67 -11.90 -10.89
CA TRP A 275 -3.28 -13.30 -11.07
C TRP A 275 -4.02 -14.24 -10.13
N LEU A 276 -4.45 -13.76 -8.96
CA LEU A 276 -5.06 -14.64 -7.96
C LEU A 276 -6.44 -15.03 -8.44
N GLY A 277 -7.19 -14.07 -8.98
CA GLY A 277 -8.44 -14.30 -9.71
C GLY A 277 -8.22 -15.15 -10.96
N ALA A 278 -7.30 -14.77 -11.85
CA ALA A 278 -7.07 -15.52 -13.08
C ALA A 278 -6.67 -16.99 -12.84
N LEU A 279 -5.80 -17.25 -11.86
CA LEU A 279 -5.41 -18.61 -11.50
C LEU A 279 -6.55 -19.35 -10.81
N LYS A 280 -7.37 -18.69 -9.99
CA LYS A 280 -8.58 -19.30 -9.41
C LYS A 280 -9.56 -19.71 -10.51
N ASP A 281 -9.78 -18.87 -11.52
CA ASP A 281 -10.68 -19.17 -12.64
C ASP A 281 -10.18 -20.36 -13.48
N LEU A 282 -8.86 -20.49 -13.64
CA LEU A 282 -8.23 -21.59 -14.40
C LEU A 282 -8.14 -22.90 -13.61
N SER A 283 -7.76 -22.85 -12.33
CA SER A 283 -7.51 -24.06 -11.53
C SER A 283 -8.67 -24.44 -10.60
N GLY A 284 -9.71 -23.61 -10.51
CA GLY A 284 -10.85 -23.78 -9.59
C GLY A 284 -10.50 -23.57 -8.12
N THR A 285 -9.31 -23.07 -7.79
CA THR A 285 -8.83 -22.95 -6.40
C THR A 285 -7.79 -21.84 -6.26
N PHE A 286 -7.68 -21.25 -5.07
CA PHE A 286 -6.72 -20.17 -4.80
C PHE A 286 -5.26 -20.64 -4.65
N ARG A 287 -5.00 -21.96 -4.56
CA ARG A 287 -3.65 -22.51 -4.25
C ARG A 287 -2.54 -21.99 -5.16
N PRO A 288 -2.67 -22.02 -6.51
CA PRO A 288 -1.56 -21.64 -7.39
C PRO A 288 -1.20 -20.16 -7.25
N GLY A 289 -2.19 -19.28 -7.06
CA GLY A 289 -1.92 -17.85 -6.88
C GLY A 289 -1.23 -17.55 -5.54
N LEU A 290 -1.60 -18.26 -4.47
CA LEU A 290 -0.94 -18.15 -3.17
C LEU A 290 0.50 -18.69 -3.21
N TRP A 291 0.73 -19.83 -3.86
CA TRP A 291 2.07 -20.41 -4.04
C TRP A 291 2.95 -19.59 -4.98
N LEU A 292 2.39 -18.99 -6.02
CA LEU A 292 3.12 -18.05 -6.88
C LEU A 292 3.64 -16.87 -6.05
N PHE A 293 2.80 -16.29 -5.20
CA PHE A 293 3.24 -15.20 -4.32
C PHE A 293 4.26 -15.66 -3.27
N ALA A 294 4.13 -16.89 -2.74
CA ALA A 294 5.14 -17.49 -1.88
C ALA A 294 6.50 -17.62 -2.60
N ALA A 295 6.50 -18.06 -3.86
CA ALA A 295 7.71 -18.17 -4.67
C ALA A 295 8.37 -16.80 -4.95
N LEU A 296 7.57 -15.76 -5.23
CA LEU A 296 8.07 -14.38 -5.40
C LEU A 296 8.66 -13.81 -4.11
N SER A 297 8.03 -14.11 -2.98
CA SER A 297 8.54 -13.74 -1.66
C SER A 297 9.85 -14.46 -1.35
N LEU A 298 9.96 -15.74 -1.72
CA LEU A 298 11.20 -16.51 -1.58
C LEU A 298 12.31 -15.96 -2.49
N ALA A 299 12.00 -15.61 -3.74
CA ALA A 299 12.96 -14.97 -4.63
C ALA A 299 13.45 -13.63 -4.07
N SER A 300 12.57 -12.87 -3.42
CA SER A 300 12.93 -11.63 -2.72
C SER A 300 13.85 -11.90 -1.54
N ALA A 301 13.57 -12.91 -0.72
CA ALA A 301 14.45 -13.35 0.38
C ALA A 301 15.84 -13.76 -0.12
N VAL A 302 15.92 -14.54 -1.20
CA VAL A 302 17.19 -14.93 -1.83
C VAL A 302 17.93 -13.69 -2.33
N SER A 303 17.25 -12.74 -2.97
CA SER A 303 17.89 -11.50 -3.45
C SER A 303 18.50 -10.68 -2.30
N VAL A 304 17.83 -10.63 -1.15
CA VAL A 304 18.34 -9.96 0.07
C VAL A 304 19.52 -10.72 0.65
N ALA A 305 19.46 -12.05 0.71
CA ALA A 305 20.58 -12.87 1.18
C ALA A 305 21.83 -12.69 0.30
N LEU A 306 21.67 -12.58 -1.02
CA LEU A 306 22.76 -12.28 -1.94
C LEU A 306 23.33 -10.86 -1.73
N ALA A 307 22.49 -9.88 -1.47
CA ALA A 307 22.91 -8.51 -1.16
C ALA A 307 23.71 -8.44 0.17
N LEU A 308 23.28 -9.21 1.19
CA LEU A 308 23.99 -9.33 2.47
C LEU A 308 25.38 -9.95 2.31
N ARG A 309 25.51 -10.99 1.48
CA ARG A 309 26.81 -11.63 1.21
C ARG A 309 27.80 -10.67 0.53
N ARG A 310 27.31 -9.80 -0.35
CA ARG A 310 28.16 -8.79 -1.01
C ARG A 310 28.65 -7.72 -0.05
N THR A 311 27.79 -7.30 0.89
CA THR A 311 28.14 -6.27 1.89
C THR A 311 29.02 -6.81 3.03
N GLY A 312 28.85 -8.07 3.44
CA GLY A 312 29.70 -8.72 4.44
C GLY A 312 31.08 -9.19 3.93
N GLY A 313 31.30 -9.20 2.61
CA GLY A 313 32.53 -9.70 1.96
C GLY A 313 33.61 -8.65 1.67
N GLY A 314 33.48 -7.40 2.15
CA GLY A 314 34.52 -6.38 2.00
C GLY A 314 34.52 -5.62 0.67
N GLY A 315 33.38 -5.49 -0.01
CA GLY A 315 33.27 -4.67 -1.22
C GLY A 315 31.94 -3.94 -1.27
N ASP A 316 31.93 -2.70 -0.80
CA ASP A 316 30.86 -1.74 -1.08
C ASP A 316 30.99 -1.29 -2.54
N PRO A 317 30.02 -1.55 -3.44
CA PRO A 317 30.04 -0.99 -4.79
C PRO A 317 29.31 0.35 -4.88
N ASP A 318 28.63 0.80 -3.82
CA ASP A 318 27.80 2.02 -3.79
C ASP A 318 28.29 3.05 -2.74
N ARG A 319 29.54 2.91 -2.27
CA ARG A 319 30.43 4.04 -1.99
C ARG A 319 31.20 4.42 -3.25
#